data_AF-X1B858-F1
#
_entry.id   AF-X1B858-F1
#
_cell.length_a   1.000
_cell.length_b   1.000
_cell.length_c   1.000
_cell.angle_alpha   90.00
_cell.angle_beta   90.00
_cell.angle_gamma   90.00
#
_symmetry.space_group_name_H-M   'P 1'
#
loop_
_entity.id
_entity.type
_entity.pdbx_description
1 polymer ?
#
loop_
_entity_poly.entity_id
_entity_poly.type
_entity_poly.pdbx_seq_one_letter_code
_entity_poly.pdbx_strand_id
1 'polypeptide(L)'
;MKRIILNFEKKTDNFKALVQEALNMNLLNFLLSKETYSELTQVERIIHFTKNPEIPAKNVIFESFEHLKNSKILNLNRGLLVELTSKADEQKVIELSKTNEVNFIIVSKSI
;
A
#
# COMPACT_ATOMS: atom_id res chain seq x y z
N MET A 1 11.99 -9.51 -1.92
CA MET A 1 12.71 -8.23 -2.16
C MET A 1 11.97 -7.11 -1.43
N LYS A 2 12.69 -6.20 -0.75
CA LYS A 2 12.07 -5.05 -0.07
C LYS A 2 11.66 -4.00 -1.11
N ARG A 3 10.54 -3.30 -0.90
CA ARG A 3 10.07 -2.19 -1.74
C ARG A 3 9.77 -0.98 -0.87
N ILE A 4 10.03 0.21 -1.41
CA ILE A 4 9.63 1.49 -0.80
C ILE A 4 8.29 1.88 -1.41
N ILE A 5 7.33 2.26 -0.56
CA ILE A 5 6.03 2.82 -0.94
C ILE A 5 5.98 4.25 -0.39
N LEU A 6 5.81 5.23 -1.26
CA LEU A 6 5.70 6.63 -0.85
C LEU A 6 4.26 6.96 -0.47
N ASN A 7 4.07 7.61 0.68
CA ASN A 7 2.74 8.04 1.12
C ASN A 7 2.37 9.37 0.45
N PHE A 8 1.39 9.30 -0.45
CA PHE A 8 0.78 10.42 -1.14
C PHE A 8 -0.74 10.40 -0.91
N GLU A 9 -1.21 10.04 0.28
CA GLU A 9 -2.64 10.04 0.61
C GLU A 9 -3.21 11.46 0.74
N LYS A 10 -2.37 12.48 0.93
CA LYS A 10 -2.77 13.88 1.09
C LYS A 10 -1.96 14.79 0.18
N LYS A 11 -2.56 15.89 -0.27
CA LYS A 11 -1.84 16.97 -0.97
C LYS A 11 -1.23 17.91 0.05
N THR A 12 0.09 17.88 0.15
CA THR A 12 0.87 18.91 0.85
C THR A 12 1.19 20.06 -0.11
N ASP A 13 1.66 21.19 0.41
CA ASP A 13 2.02 22.37 -0.39
C ASP A 13 3.02 22.04 -1.52
N ASN A 14 3.91 21.07 -1.27
CA ASN A 14 4.94 20.61 -2.22
C ASN A 14 4.57 19.33 -2.97
N PHE A 15 3.31 18.89 -2.94
CA PHE A 15 2.86 17.60 -3.48
C PHE A 15 3.35 17.34 -4.90
N LYS A 16 3.15 18.29 -5.82
CA LYS A 16 3.55 18.13 -7.24
C LYS A 16 5.07 18.00 -7.41
N ALA A 17 5.83 18.79 -6.66
CA ALA A 17 7.30 18.74 -6.70
C ALA A 17 7.81 17.39 -6.17
N LEU A 18 7.24 16.89 -5.08
CA LEU A 18 7.59 15.58 -4.50
C LEU A 18 7.23 14.42 -5.44
N VAL A 19 6.08 14.48 -6.11
CA VAL A 19 5.69 13.48 -7.11
C VAL A 19 6.68 13.48 -8.28
N GLN A 20 7.03 14.66 -8.81
CA GLN A 20 8.00 14.77 -9.90
C GLN A 20 9.37 14.22 -9.50
N GLU A 21 9.86 14.57 -8.31
CA GLU A 21 11.14 14.06 -7.81
C GLU A 21 11.12 12.54 -7.65
N ALA A 22 10.05 11.98 -7.07
CA ALA A 22 9.88 10.53 -6.96
C ALA A 22 9.91 9.85 -8.33
N LEU A 23 9.27 10.44 -9.34
CA LEU A 23 9.33 9.94 -10.71
C LEU A 23 10.75 10.05 -11.30
N ASN A 24 11.47 11.14 -11.08
CA ASN A 24 12.86 11.29 -11.52
C ASN A 24 13.79 10.23 -10.89
N MET A 25 13.56 9.90 -9.63
CA MET A 25 14.28 8.86 -8.89
C MET A 25 13.80 7.42 -9.19
N ASN A 26 12.84 7.25 -10.10
CA ASN A 26 12.22 5.97 -10.44
C ASN A 26 11.57 5.25 -9.24
N LEU A 27 11.07 6.01 -8.26
CA LEU A 27 10.23 5.52 -7.17
C LEU A 27 8.78 5.52 -7.66
N LEU A 28 8.24 4.34 -7.95
CA LEU A 28 6.96 4.20 -8.66
C LEU A 28 5.81 3.64 -7.81
N ASN A 29 6.07 3.18 -6.59
CA ASN A 29 5.04 2.60 -5.71
C ASN A 29 4.43 3.70 -4.85
N PHE A 30 3.23 4.17 -5.17
CA PHE A 30 2.58 5.27 -4.45
C PHE A 30 1.35 4.78 -3.70
N LEU A 31 1.25 5.14 -2.42
CA LEU A 31 0.06 4.98 -1.61
C LEU A 31 -0.84 6.20 -1.79
N LEU A 32 -2.04 5.99 -2.32
CA LEU A 32 -2.96 7.03 -2.74
C LEU A 32 -4.31 6.93 -2.03
N SER A 33 -4.91 8.08 -1.80
CA SER A 33 -6.29 8.23 -1.34
C SER A 33 -7.19 8.62 -2.51
N LYS A 34 -8.51 8.76 -2.24
CA LYS A 34 -9.47 9.25 -3.24
C LYS A 34 -9.12 10.65 -3.74
N GLU A 35 -8.50 11.46 -2.88
CA GLU A 35 -8.11 12.85 -3.16
C GLU A 35 -6.97 12.93 -4.20
N THR A 36 -5.99 12.02 -4.10
CA THR A 36 -4.76 12.05 -4.89
C THR A 36 -4.77 11.09 -6.08
N TYR A 37 -5.62 10.06 -6.04
CA TYR A 37 -5.73 9.07 -7.11
C TYR A 37 -6.09 9.70 -8.46
N SER A 38 -7.05 10.63 -8.49
CA SER A 38 -7.52 11.24 -9.75
C SER A 38 -6.42 12.01 -10.51
N GLU A 39 -5.44 12.57 -9.80
CA GLU A 39 -4.32 13.29 -10.43
C GLU A 39 -3.21 12.35 -10.92
N LEU A 40 -3.06 11.19 -10.28
CA LEU A 40 -1.94 10.28 -10.50
C LEU A 40 -2.31 9.02 -11.29
N THR A 41 -3.60 8.79 -11.53
CA THR A 41 -4.10 7.71 -12.39
C THR A 41 -3.68 7.91 -13.86
N GLN A 42 -3.45 9.15 -14.28
CA GLN A 42 -3.01 9.49 -15.64
C GLN A 42 -1.56 9.07 -15.94
N VAL A 43 -0.77 8.74 -14.91
CA VAL A 43 0.63 8.36 -15.07
C VAL A 43 0.75 6.83 -14.99
N GLU A 44 0.70 6.17 -16.15
CA GLU A 44 0.62 4.71 -16.28
C GLU A 44 1.73 3.92 -15.55
N ARG A 45 2.92 4.52 -15.47
CA ARG A 45 4.09 3.91 -14.80
C ARG A 45 3.98 3.85 -13.27
N ILE A 46 3.02 4.55 -12.66
CA ILE A 46 2.83 4.51 -11.20
C ILE A 46 2.11 3.22 -10.81
N ILE A 47 2.69 2.48 -9.87
CA ILE A 47 2.04 1.34 -9.22
C ILE A 47 1.22 1.89 -8.05
N HIS A 48 -0.10 1.88 -8.20
CA HIS A 48 -1.02 2.40 -7.19
C HIS A 48 -1.24 1.39 -6.08
N PHE A 49 -1.04 1.85 -4.85
CA PHE A 49 -1.46 1.23 -3.61
C PHE A 49 -2.56 2.08 -2.99
N THR A 50 -3.52 1.45 -2.32
CA THR A 50 -4.57 2.19 -1.60
C THR A 50 -5.06 1.42 -0.39
N LYS A 51 -5.57 2.12 0.61
CA LYS A 51 -6.35 1.53 1.71
C LYS A 51 -7.85 1.52 1.44
N ASN A 52 -8.30 2.21 0.39
CA ASN A 52 -9.72 2.30 0.06
C ASN A 52 -10.06 1.33 -1.10
N PRO A 53 -10.85 0.26 -0.85
CA PRO A 53 -11.23 -0.71 -1.87
C PRO A 53 -12.12 -0.15 -3.00
N GLU A 54 -12.72 1.03 -2.82
CA GLU A 54 -13.52 1.70 -3.87
C GLU A 54 -12.64 2.32 -4.97
N ILE A 55 -11.34 2.49 -4.72
CA ILE A 55 -10.41 3.04 -5.70
C ILE A 55 -9.98 1.91 -6.63
N PRO A 56 -10.03 2.10 -7.97
CA PRO A 56 -9.68 1.08 -8.95
C PRO A 56 -8.15 0.91 -9.07
N ALA A 57 -7.47 0.66 -7.94
CA ALA A 57 -6.05 0.34 -7.87
C ALA A 57 -5.85 -1.17 -7.81
N LYS A 58 -4.77 -1.67 -8.40
CA LYS A 58 -4.45 -3.11 -8.40
C LYS A 58 -4.00 -3.64 -7.04
N ASN A 59 -3.48 -2.78 -6.16
CA ASN A 59 -2.95 -3.17 -4.85
C ASN A 59 -3.77 -2.50 -3.75
N VAL A 60 -4.47 -3.30 -2.94
CA VAL A 60 -5.29 -2.81 -1.82
C VAL A 60 -4.71 -3.31 -0.51
N ILE A 61 -4.54 -2.40 0.44
CA ILE A 61 -3.97 -2.63 1.76
C ILE A 61 -5.11 -2.69 2.77
N PHE A 62 -5.22 -3.82 3.44
CA PHE A 62 -6.13 -4.01 4.56
C PHE A 62 -5.39 -3.76 5.87
N GLU A 63 -6.05 -3.09 6.80
CA GLU A 63 -5.49 -2.80 8.14
C GLU A 63 -5.77 -3.92 9.15
N SER A 64 -6.64 -4.87 8.79
CA SER A 64 -6.91 -6.06 9.60
C SER A 64 -7.16 -7.29 8.73
N PHE A 65 -6.83 -8.45 9.29
CA PHE A 65 -7.04 -9.73 8.63
C PHE A 65 -8.54 -10.06 8.45
N GLU A 66 -9.39 -9.59 9.36
CA GLU A 66 -10.84 -9.71 9.25
C GLU A 66 -11.37 -8.92 8.05
N HIS A 67 -10.91 -7.68 7.85
CA HIS A 67 -11.28 -6.89 6.68
C HIS A 67 -10.84 -7.56 5.38
N LEU A 68 -9.66 -8.17 5.37
CA LEU A 68 -9.16 -8.94 4.23
C LEU A 68 -10.05 -10.14 3.91
N LYS A 69 -10.45 -10.93 4.91
CA LYS A 69 -11.31 -12.10 4.73
C LYS A 69 -12.72 -11.74 4.26
N ASN A 70 -13.26 -10.62 4.74
CA ASN A 70 -14.58 -10.15 4.37
C ASN A 70 -14.62 -9.48 2.99
N SER A 71 -13.46 -9.15 2.41
CA SER A 71 -13.37 -8.57 1.08
C SER A 71 -13.69 -9.63 0.00
N LYS A 72 -14.79 -9.42 -0.73
CA LYS A 72 -15.20 -10.25 -1.87
C LYS A 72 -14.56 -9.81 -3.19
N ILE A 73 -13.60 -8.90 -3.16
CA ILE A 73 -13.06 -8.31 -4.37
C ILE A 73 -12.08 -9.30 -5.01
N LEU A 74 -12.45 -9.75 -6.21
CA LEU A 74 -11.70 -10.69 -7.03
C LEU A 74 -10.67 -9.92 -7.87
N ASN A 75 -9.53 -10.55 -8.17
CA ASN A 75 -8.47 -10.02 -9.04
C ASN A 75 -7.70 -8.78 -8.55
N LEU A 76 -7.63 -8.55 -7.23
CA LEU A 76 -6.76 -7.53 -6.63
C LEU A 76 -5.58 -8.17 -5.89
N ASN A 77 -4.44 -7.49 -5.90
CA ASN A 77 -3.34 -7.82 -5.00
C ASN A 77 -3.67 -7.35 -3.59
N ARG A 78 -3.81 -8.29 -2.66
CA ARG A 78 -4.18 -8.05 -1.27
C ARG A 78 -2.93 -7.85 -0.43
N GLY A 79 -2.85 -6.69 0.20
CA GLY A 79 -1.83 -6.35 1.18
C GLY A 79 -2.38 -6.35 2.58
N LEU A 80 -1.57 -6.71 3.57
CA LEU A 80 -1.91 -6.50 4.98
C LEU A 80 -0.92 -5.54 5.62
N LEU A 81 -1.41 -4.48 6.28
CA LEU A 81 -0.61 -3.62 7.15
C LEU A 81 -0.53 -4.26 8.53
N VAL A 82 0.69 -4.50 9.02
CA VAL A 82 0.96 -5.04 10.34
C VAL A 82 1.90 -4.09 11.08
N GLU A 83 1.47 -3.64 12.25
CA GLU A 83 2.31 -2.87 13.16
C GLU A 83 3.12 -3.81 14.06
N LEU A 84 4.44 -3.69 14.01
CA LEU A 84 5.34 -4.45 14.87
C LEU A 84 5.54 -3.74 16.20
N THR A 85 4.74 -4.13 17.17
CA THR A 85 4.91 -3.68 18.56
C THR A 85 5.63 -4.72 19.42
N SER A 86 5.67 -5.98 18.97
CA SER A 86 6.27 -7.10 19.71
C SER A 86 6.95 -8.14 18.80
N LYS A 87 7.78 -9.00 19.39
CA LYS A 87 8.32 -10.20 18.71
C LYS A 87 7.24 -11.17 18.26
N ALA A 88 6.08 -11.18 18.93
CA ALA A 88 4.96 -12.03 18.52
C ALA A 88 4.38 -11.56 17.18
N ASP A 89 4.40 -10.25 16.90
CA ASP A 89 3.90 -9.71 15.63
C ASP A 89 4.87 -10.02 14.48
N GLU A 90 6.17 -10.05 14.74
CA GLU A 90 7.16 -10.55 13.77
C GLU A 90 6.88 -12.01 13.38
N GLN A 91 6.58 -12.86 14.37
CA GLN A 91 6.25 -14.26 14.14
C GLN A 91 4.98 -14.41 13.30
N LYS A 92 3.93 -13.61 13.58
CA LYS A 92 2.70 -13.59 12.77
C LYS A 92 2.97 -13.17 11.33
N VAL A 93 3.82 -12.17 11.10
CA VAL A 93 4.22 -11.76 9.74
C VAL A 93 4.92 -12.90 9.00
N ILE A 94 5.81 -13.62 9.68
CA ILE A 94 6.48 -14.79 9.10
C ILE A 94 5.46 -15.89 8.76
N GLU A 95 4.52 -16.19 9.63
CA GLU A 95 3.46 -17.17 9.38
C GLU A 95 2.57 -16.76 8.21
N LEU A 96 2.09 -15.52 8.20
CA LEU A 96 1.29 -14.96 7.10
C LEU A 96 2.03 -15.01 5.77
N SER A 97 3.34 -14.76 5.75
CA SER A 97 4.16 -14.83 4.53
C SER A 97 4.23 -16.23 3.91
N LYS A 98 3.95 -17.28 4.69
CA LYS A 98 3.90 -18.67 4.22
C LYS A 98 2.51 -19.05 3.71
N THR A 99 1.50 -18.21 3.93
CA THR A 99 0.15 -18.40 3.41
C THR A 99 0.01 -17.77 2.04
N ASN A 100 -0.94 -18.25 1.24
CA ASN A 100 -1.33 -17.62 -0.02
C ASN A 100 -2.50 -16.64 0.17
N GLU A 101 -2.78 -16.18 1.40
CA GLU A 101 -3.91 -15.28 1.69
C GLU A 101 -3.62 -13.81 1.31
N VAL A 102 -2.33 -13.44 1.25
CA VAL A 102 -1.85 -12.10 0.93
C VAL A 102 -0.82 -12.15 -0.20
N ASN A 103 -0.81 -11.11 -1.04
CA ASN A 103 0.20 -10.93 -2.08
C ASN A 103 1.42 -10.14 -1.57
N PHE A 104 1.23 -9.30 -0.55
CA PHE A 104 2.30 -8.54 0.09
C PHE A 104 1.95 -8.19 1.54
N ILE A 105 2.96 -7.87 2.34
CA ILE A 105 2.79 -7.43 3.73
C ILE A 105 3.52 -6.10 3.86
N ILE A 106 2.83 -5.10 4.42
CA ILE A 106 3.42 -3.82 4.82
C ILE A 106 3.64 -3.89 6.31
N VAL A 107 4.87 -3.61 6.70
CA VAL A 107 5.28 -3.64 8.09
C VAL A 107 5.54 -2.20 8.52
N SER A 108 4.79 -1.71 9.50
CA SER A 108 5.10 -0.47 10.19
C SER A 108 5.79 -0.78 11.52
N LYS A 109 6.70 0.09 11.92
CA LYS A 109 7.29 0.08 13.25
C LYS A 109 7.13 1.48 13.82
N SER A 110 6.34 1.59 14.88
CA SER A 110 6.29 2.80 15.69
C SER A 110 7.59 2.85 16.50
N ILE A 111 8.38 3.90 16.28
CA ILE A 111 9.61 4.19 17.04
C ILE A 111 9.23 5.06 18.23
#